data_AF-A0A166X6V8-F1
#
_entry.id   AF-A0A166X6V8-F1
#
_cell.length_a   1.000
_cell.length_b   1.000
_cell.length_c   1.000
_cell.angle_alpha   90.00
_cell.angle_beta   90.00
_cell.angle_gamma   90.00
#
_symmetry.space_group_name_H-M   'P 1'
#
loop_
_entity.id
_entity.type
_entity.pdbx_description
1 polymer ?
#
loop_
_entity_poly.entity_id
_entity_poly.type
_entity_poly.pdbx_seq_one_letter_code
_entity_poly.pdbx_strand_id
1 'polypeptide(L)'
;MPPRAKKADIKDEEWERLQPLIRKLYLIEDKSLKDVLTILSMYHGFRPSKSQLEWKLKQWHMAKNMTSLEWKYVTHRIRKRHVVGKESMVYLSGVQLRDATIEKAKGRHCYETAIEKSMGVVAPSSPIDLSLIIRTPSPQTVPELWNMRNIPWLSARSLIK
;
A
#
# COMPACT_ATOMS: atom_id res chain seq x y z
N MET A 1 28.53 7.83 35.49
CA MET A 1 27.48 7.14 34.71
C MET A 1 28.01 5.80 34.25
N PRO A 2 27.30 4.68 34.43
CA PRO A 2 27.72 3.41 33.86
C PRO A 2 27.62 3.46 32.32
N PRO A 3 28.53 2.79 31.58
CA PRO A 3 28.45 2.71 30.13
C PRO A 3 27.15 2.04 29.69
N ARG A 4 26.44 2.66 28.74
CA ARG A 4 25.23 2.06 28.14
C ARG A 4 25.63 0.76 27.44
N ALA A 5 25.12 -0.38 27.89
CA ALA A 5 25.35 -1.67 27.27
C ALA A 5 25.08 -1.58 25.76
N LYS A 6 26.05 -1.98 24.93
CA LYS A 6 25.89 -2.06 23.48
C LYS A 6 24.76 -3.06 23.21
N LYS A 7 23.69 -2.62 22.55
CA LYS A 7 22.63 -3.53 22.08
C LYS A 7 23.26 -4.48 21.06
N ALA A 8 22.95 -5.77 21.17
CA ALA A 8 23.43 -6.77 20.22
C ALA A 8 22.98 -6.40 18.79
N ASP A 9 23.92 -6.48 17.85
CA ASP A 9 23.60 -6.43 16.43
C ASP A 9 22.87 -7.73 16.06
N ILE A 10 21.58 -7.59 15.77
CA ILE A 10 20.75 -8.68 15.26
C ILE A 10 21.14 -8.90 13.80
N LYS A 11 21.41 -10.15 13.41
CA LYS A 11 21.80 -10.47 12.04
C LYS A 11 20.67 -10.17 11.06
N ASP A 12 21.00 -9.68 9.87
CA ASP A 12 20.02 -9.40 8.83
C ASP A 12 19.23 -10.65 8.41
N GLU A 13 19.84 -11.83 8.47
CA GLU A 13 19.19 -13.12 8.20
C GLU A 13 17.96 -13.39 9.08
N GLU A 14 18.03 -13.03 10.38
CA GLU A 14 16.92 -13.21 11.31
C GLU A 14 15.77 -12.24 11.00
N TRP A 15 16.13 -11.02 10.58
CA TRP A 15 15.16 -10.02 10.15
C TRP A 15 14.43 -10.45 8.88
N GLU A 16 15.15 -10.93 7.87
CA GLU A 16 14.55 -11.40 6.62
C GLU A 16 13.64 -12.63 6.85
N ARG A 17 14.05 -13.56 7.73
CA ARG A 17 13.22 -14.71 8.12
C ARG A 17 11.86 -14.29 8.71
N LEU A 18 11.84 -13.24 9.54
CA LEU A 18 10.63 -12.77 10.23
C LEU A 18 9.92 -11.64 9.48
N GLN A 19 10.50 -11.09 8.42
CA GLN A 19 9.95 -9.97 7.64
C GLN A 19 8.52 -10.25 7.14
N PRO A 20 8.16 -11.43 6.58
CA PRO A 20 6.79 -11.68 6.13
C PRO A 20 5.77 -11.67 7.27
N LEU A 21 6.16 -12.19 8.45
CA LEU A 21 5.33 -12.17 9.64
C LEU A 21 5.14 -10.75 10.15
N ILE A 22 6.23 -9.98 10.27
CA ILE A 22 6.18 -8.56 10.67
C ILE A 22 5.27 -7.78 9.73
N ARG A 23 5.42 -7.99 8.42
CA ARG A 23 4.56 -7.38 7.39
C ARG A 23 3.09 -7.69 7.63
N LYS A 24 2.74 -8.95 7.87
CA LYS A 24 1.36 -9.37 8.13
C LYS A 24 0.81 -8.72 9.40
N LEU A 25 1.52 -8.86 10.53
CA LEU A 25 1.08 -8.33 11.83
C LEU A 25 0.92 -6.80 11.78
N TYR A 26 1.90 -6.12 11.19
CA TYR A 26 1.92 -4.67 11.13
C TYR A 26 0.91 -4.13 10.12
N LEU A 27 0.99 -4.51 8.84
CA LEU A 27 0.21 -3.88 7.77
C LEU A 27 -1.20 -4.46 7.59
N ILE A 28 -1.38 -5.77 7.77
CA ILE A 28 -2.66 -6.46 7.45
C ILE A 28 -3.53 -6.56 8.70
N GLU A 29 -2.95 -6.98 9.83
CA GLU A 29 -3.67 -7.13 11.11
C GLU A 29 -3.71 -5.82 11.93
N ASP A 30 -3.16 -4.74 11.37
CA ASP A 30 -3.09 -3.38 11.96
C ASP A 30 -2.55 -3.33 13.41
N LYS A 31 -1.66 -4.25 13.79
CA LYS A 31 -1.12 -4.28 15.16
C LYS A 31 -0.19 -3.09 15.42
N SER A 32 -0.14 -2.66 16.68
CA SER A 32 0.80 -1.63 17.12
C SER A 32 2.24 -2.18 17.14
N LEU A 33 3.24 -1.29 17.09
CA LEU A 33 4.65 -1.72 17.23
C LEU A 33 4.89 -2.49 18.53
N LYS A 34 4.22 -2.10 19.62
CA LYS A 34 4.33 -2.79 20.92
C LYS A 34 3.81 -4.22 20.84
N ASP A 35 2.68 -4.42 20.17
CA ASP A 35 2.08 -5.75 20.02
C ASP A 35 2.92 -6.63 19.11
N VAL A 36 3.44 -6.08 18.00
CA VAL A 36 4.37 -6.78 17.11
C VAL A 36 5.59 -7.25 17.90
N LEU A 37 6.23 -6.37 18.69
CA LEU A 37 7.36 -6.75 19.54
C LEU A 37 7.00 -7.83 20.56
N THR A 38 5.81 -7.73 21.16
CA THR A 38 5.33 -8.72 22.13
C THR A 38 5.17 -10.09 21.47
N ILE A 39 4.57 -10.14 20.28
CA ILE A 39 4.37 -11.38 19.53
C ILE A 39 5.71 -11.98 19.08
N LEU A 40 6.62 -11.16 18.55
CA LEU A 40 7.96 -11.61 18.15
C LEU A 40 8.73 -12.20 19.35
N SER A 41 8.64 -11.56 20.51
CA SER A 41 9.30 -12.03 21.73
C SER A 41 8.70 -13.32 22.28
N MET A 42 7.36 -13.40 22.36
CA MET A 42 6.65 -14.52 22.97
C MET A 42 6.69 -15.80 22.13
N TYR A 43 6.49 -15.67 20.81
CA TYR A 43 6.29 -16.84 19.93
C TYR A 43 7.54 -17.20 19.13
N HIS A 44 8.45 -16.25 18.91
CA HIS A 44 9.63 -16.46 18.07
C HIS A 44 10.95 -16.26 18.82
N GLY A 45 10.91 -15.92 20.12
CA GLY A 45 12.11 -15.61 20.91
C GLY A 45 12.87 -14.37 20.42
N PHE A 46 12.29 -13.60 19.50
CA PHE A 46 12.95 -12.51 18.81
C PHE A 46 12.68 -11.19 19.53
N ARG A 47 13.74 -10.56 20.06
CA ARG A 47 13.63 -9.41 20.97
C ARG A 47 14.35 -8.16 20.45
N PRO A 48 13.95 -7.61 19.29
CA PRO A 48 14.50 -6.34 18.84
C PRO A 48 13.99 -5.20 19.71
N SER A 49 14.75 -4.12 19.79
CA SER A 49 14.24 -2.89 20.38
C SER A 49 13.30 -2.17 19.42
N LYS A 50 12.40 -1.35 19.97
CA LYS A 50 11.43 -0.56 19.19
C LYS A 50 12.09 0.22 18.04
N SER A 51 13.20 0.90 18.31
CA SER A 51 13.93 1.68 17.31
C SER A 51 14.52 0.83 16.18
N GLN A 52 14.93 -0.42 16.46
CA GLN A 52 15.42 -1.34 15.42
C GLN A 52 14.26 -1.79 14.53
N LEU A 53 13.10 -2.10 15.12
CA LEU A 53 11.90 -2.44 14.35
C LEU A 53 11.43 -1.25 13.49
N GLU A 54 11.40 -0.04 14.04
CA GLU A 54 11.07 1.18 13.28
C GLU A 54 12.02 1.40 12.11
N TRP A 55 13.33 1.24 12.35
CA TRP A 55 14.33 1.34 11.30
C TRP A 55 14.14 0.30 10.20
N LYS A 56 13.90 -0.98 10.56
CA LYS A 56 13.63 -2.04 9.58
C LYS A 56 12.34 -1.81 8.79
N LEU A 57 11.26 -1.36 9.43
CA LEU A 57 10.02 -1.00 8.75
C LEU A 57 10.25 0.13 7.73
N LYS A 58 11.10 1.11 8.05
CA LYS A 58 11.49 2.17 7.11
C LYS A 58 12.31 1.61 5.94
N GLN A 59 13.31 0.78 6.22
CA GLN A 59 14.14 0.14 5.19
C GLN A 59 13.31 -0.73 4.23
N TRP A 60 12.30 -1.41 4.74
CA TRP A 60 11.40 -2.23 3.92
C TRP A 60 10.24 -1.44 3.31
N HIS A 61 10.22 -0.11 3.43
CA HIS A 61 9.15 0.76 2.92
C HIS A 61 7.74 0.34 3.38
N MET A 62 7.62 -0.11 4.63
CA MET A 62 6.37 -0.53 5.27
C MET A 62 5.78 0.62 6.08
N ALA A 63 4.93 1.42 5.45
CA ALA A 63 4.22 2.54 6.06
C ALA A 63 2.72 2.26 6.14
N LYS A 64 2.09 2.73 7.23
CA LYS A 64 0.63 2.72 7.41
C LYS A 64 -0.03 4.04 7.01
N ASN A 65 0.75 5.12 7.10
CA ASN A 65 0.26 6.48 7.01
C ASN A 65 1.02 7.23 5.92
N MET A 66 0.36 8.23 5.38
CA MET A 66 0.92 9.18 4.43
C MET A 66 0.81 10.60 5.01
N THR A 67 1.80 11.41 4.70
CA THR A 67 1.88 12.84 4.96
C THR A 67 0.90 13.62 4.09
N SER A 68 0.68 14.89 4.42
CA SER A 68 -0.21 15.77 3.64
C SER A 68 0.21 15.90 2.18
N LEU A 69 1.53 16.01 1.91
CA LEU A 69 2.07 16.11 0.56
C LEU A 69 1.82 14.83 -0.26
N GLU A 70 2.00 13.67 0.37
CA GLU A 70 1.75 12.37 -0.26
C GLU A 70 0.25 12.18 -0.57
N TRP A 71 -0.65 12.62 0.32
CA TRP A 71 -2.08 12.66 0.04
C TRP A 71 -2.45 13.62 -1.09
N LYS A 72 -1.82 14.80 -1.17
CA LYS A 72 -1.97 15.72 -2.31
C LYS A 72 -1.53 15.04 -3.62
N TYR A 73 -0.41 14.31 -3.60
CA TYR A 73 0.03 13.50 -4.73
C TYR A 73 -1.00 12.45 -5.17
N VAL A 74 -1.46 11.63 -4.23
CA VAL A 74 -2.47 10.59 -4.49
C VAL A 74 -3.73 11.19 -5.10
N THR A 75 -4.26 12.24 -4.47
CA THR A 75 -5.49 12.91 -4.93
C THR A 75 -5.31 13.51 -6.32
N HIS A 76 -4.18 14.15 -6.59
CA HIS A 76 -3.87 14.68 -7.91
C HIS A 76 -3.85 13.59 -8.98
N ARG A 77 -3.22 12.43 -8.69
CA ARG A 77 -3.15 11.29 -9.61
C ARG A 77 -4.52 10.66 -9.85
N ILE A 78 -5.34 10.47 -8.81
CA ILE A 78 -6.73 9.98 -8.94
C ILE A 78 -7.53 10.93 -9.84
N ARG A 79 -7.47 12.24 -9.59
CA ARG A 79 -8.16 13.25 -10.40
C ARG A 79 -7.74 13.17 -11.87
N LYS A 80 -6.43 13.10 -12.15
CA LYS A 80 -5.90 12.98 -13.51
C LYS A 80 -6.43 11.73 -14.23
N ARG A 81 -6.55 10.61 -13.52
CA ARG A 81 -7.07 9.34 -14.07
C ARG A 81 -8.58 9.39 -14.30
N HIS A 82 -9.33 10.01 -13.39
CA HIS A 82 -10.76 10.20 -13.52
C HIS A 82 -11.12 11.04 -14.76
N VAL A 83 -10.36 12.11 -15.05
CA VAL A 83 -10.55 12.95 -16.24
C VAL A 83 -10.47 12.14 -17.54
N VAL A 84 -9.66 11.07 -17.57
CA VAL A 84 -9.55 10.17 -18.73
C VAL A 84 -10.43 8.92 -18.61
N GLY A 85 -11.45 8.95 -17.73
CA GLY A 85 -12.42 7.86 -17.55
C GLY A 85 -11.87 6.61 -16.86
N LYS A 86 -10.74 6.70 -16.14
CA LYS A 86 -10.13 5.55 -15.46
C LYS A 86 -10.39 5.57 -13.96
N GLU A 87 -10.97 4.50 -13.45
CA GLU A 87 -11.03 4.23 -12.01
C GLU A 87 -9.64 4.00 -11.41
N SER A 88 -9.52 4.21 -10.09
CA SER A 88 -8.24 4.16 -9.38
C SER A 88 -8.36 3.38 -8.08
N MET A 89 -7.58 2.32 -7.94
CA MET A 89 -7.29 1.67 -6.67
C MET A 89 -5.92 2.13 -6.18
N VAL A 90 -5.84 2.45 -4.89
CA VAL A 90 -4.62 2.92 -4.24
C VAL A 90 -4.13 1.84 -3.28
N TYR A 91 -2.84 1.53 -3.39
CA TYR A 91 -2.16 0.59 -2.51
C TYR A 91 -1.02 1.30 -1.80
N LEU A 92 -0.95 1.17 -0.48
CA LEU A 92 0.15 1.66 0.34
C LEU A 92 0.87 0.46 0.95
N SER A 93 2.17 0.34 0.69
CA SER A 93 2.99 -0.79 1.12
C SER A 93 2.37 -2.14 0.72
N GLY A 94 1.67 -2.19 -0.41
CA GLY A 94 0.98 -3.36 -0.94
C GLY A 94 -0.39 -3.67 -0.31
N VAL A 95 -0.89 -2.86 0.63
CA VAL A 95 -2.24 -2.99 1.18
C VAL A 95 -3.18 -2.03 0.46
N GLN A 96 -4.33 -2.53 -0.01
CA GLN A 96 -5.33 -1.69 -0.66
C GLN A 96 -5.99 -0.75 0.35
N LEU A 97 -6.01 0.53 0.04
CA LEU A 97 -6.74 1.52 0.81
C LEU A 97 -8.23 1.45 0.46
N ARG A 98 -9.07 1.55 1.49
CA ARG A 98 -10.52 1.68 1.32
C ARG A 98 -10.87 3.07 0.80
N ASP A 99 -11.87 3.15 -0.05
CA ASP A 99 -12.32 4.42 -0.64
C ASP A 99 -12.74 5.44 0.44
N ALA A 100 -13.41 4.97 1.50
CA ALA A 100 -13.76 5.80 2.65
C ALA A 100 -12.52 6.43 3.35
N THR A 101 -11.39 5.72 3.38
CA THR A 101 -10.13 6.26 3.90
C THR A 101 -9.58 7.34 2.98
N ILE A 102 -9.64 7.11 1.66
CA ILE A 102 -9.15 8.05 0.64
C ILE A 102 -9.96 9.35 0.70
N GLU A 103 -11.30 9.28 0.69
CA GLU A 103 -12.15 10.48 0.74
C GLU A 103 -11.97 11.25 2.05
N LYS A 104 -11.86 10.55 3.18
CA LYS A 104 -11.57 11.20 4.47
C LYS A 104 -10.22 11.91 4.47
N ALA A 105 -9.18 11.31 3.89
CA ALA A 105 -7.86 11.91 3.82
C ALA A 105 -7.80 13.10 2.85
N LYS A 106 -8.49 13.00 1.71
CA LYS A 106 -8.66 14.08 0.74
C LYS A 106 -9.32 15.30 1.37
N GLY A 107 -10.39 15.11 2.14
CA GLY A 107 -11.05 16.20 2.88
C GLY A 107 -10.14 16.89 3.92
N ARG A 108 -9.21 16.13 4.52
CA ARG A 108 -8.27 16.67 5.53
C ARG A 108 -7.05 17.38 4.94
N HIS A 109 -6.48 16.84 3.86
CA HIS A 109 -5.14 17.21 3.40
C HIS A 109 -5.13 17.93 2.05
N CYS A 110 -6.22 17.85 1.30
CA CYS A 110 -6.28 18.36 -0.08
C CYS A 110 -7.29 19.50 -0.23
N TYR A 111 -7.57 20.23 0.85
CA TYR A 111 -8.21 21.54 0.73
C TYR A 111 -7.27 22.48 -0.01
N GLU A 112 -7.81 23.16 -1.02
CA GLU A 112 -7.07 24.08 -1.88
C GLU A 112 -7.79 25.42 -1.85
N THR A 113 -7.07 26.46 -1.48
CA THR A 113 -7.58 27.82 -1.43
C THR A 113 -7.78 28.38 -2.83
N ALA A 114 -8.63 29.41 -2.97
CA ALA A 114 -8.87 30.07 -4.26
C ALA A 114 -7.58 30.60 -4.91
N ILE A 115 -6.61 31.02 -4.10
CA ILE A 115 -5.29 31.52 -4.54
C ILE A 115 -4.42 30.38 -5.08
N GLU A 116 -4.34 29.24 -4.38
CA GLU A 116 -3.61 28.06 -4.86
C GLU A 116 -4.17 27.55 -6.20
N LYS A 117 -5.49 27.66 -6.38
CA LYS A 117 -6.17 27.30 -7.63
C LYS A 117 -5.84 28.25 -8.79
N SER A 118 -5.66 29.56 -8.53
CA SER A 118 -5.35 30.55 -9.57
C SER A 118 -3.88 30.56 -9.98
N MET A 119 -2.95 30.18 -9.09
CA MET A 119 -1.51 30.18 -9.39
C MET A 119 -1.06 29.02 -10.30
N GLY A 120 -1.94 28.08 -10.61
CA GLY A 120 -1.58 26.87 -11.36
C GLY A 120 -0.78 25.91 -10.48
N VAL A 121 -1.46 24.93 -9.90
CA VAL A 121 -0.86 23.97 -8.95
C VAL A 121 0.26 23.20 -9.64
N VAL A 122 1.50 23.42 -9.21
CA VAL A 122 2.65 22.59 -9.56
C VAL A 122 2.30 21.15 -9.20
N ALA A 123 2.48 20.23 -10.16
CA ALA A 123 2.17 18.83 -9.91
C ALA A 123 2.95 18.36 -8.68
N PRO A 124 2.28 17.80 -7.66
CA PRO A 124 2.97 17.30 -6.48
C PRO A 124 4.03 16.27 -6.89
N SER A 125 5.21 16.34 -6.28
CA SER A 125 6.30 15.41 -6.55
C SER A 125 5.93 13.99 -6.12
N SER A 126 6.43 13.00 -6.86
CA SER A 126 6.25 11.60 -6.47
C SER A 126 6.95 11.33 -5.14
N PRO A 127 6.29 10.68 -4.17
CA PRO A 127 6.95 10.21 -2.96
C PRO A 127 8.03 9.19 -3.33
N ILE A 128 9.28 9.43 -2.93
CA ILE A 128 10.41 8.53 -3.21
C ILE A 128 10.46 7.39 -2.19
N ASP A 129 10.11 7.68 -0.94
CA ASP A 129 10.31 6.77 0.19
C ASP A 129 9.10 5.84 0.46
N LEU A 130 8.04 5.93 -0.34
CA LEU A 130 6.82 5.13 -0.16
C LEU A 130 6.62 4.11 -1.26
N SER A 131 6.27 2.88 -0.85
CA SER A 131 5.73 1.86 -1.75
C SER A 131 4.25 2.17 -2.06
N LEU A 132 4.02 3.23 -2.85
CA LEU A 132 2.71 3.72 -3.25
C LEU A 132 2.40 3.32 -4.70
N ILE A 133 1.28 2.63 -4.92
CA ILE A 133 0.84 2.20 -6.25
C ILE A 133 -0.59 2.67 -6.51
N ILE A 134 -0.82 3.31 -7.66
CA ILE A 134 -2.15 3.74 -8.12
C ILE A 134 -2.42 3.10 -9.48
N ARG A 135 -3.40 2.20 -9.56
CA ARG A 135 -3.70 1.44 -10.79
C ARG A 135 -5.20 1.33 -11.04
N THR A 136 -5.57 0.99 -12.28
CA THR A 136 -6.97 0.65 -12.60
C THR A 136 -7.31 -0.67 -11.92
N PRO A 137 -8.52 -0.85 -11.36
CA PRO A 137 -9.03 -2.18 -11.04
C PRO A 137 -8.86 -3.13 -12.21
N SER A 138 -8.39 -4.35 -11.90
CA SER A 138 -8.51 -5.45 -12.85
C SER A 138 -10.00 -5.56 -13.21
N PRO A 139 -10.35 -5.75 -14.50
CA PRO A 139 -11.73 -6.01 -14.88
C PRO A 139 -12.23 -7.13 -13.98
N GLN A 140 -13.31 -6.87 -13.23
CA GLN A 140 -13.96 -7.94 -12.50
C GLN A 140 -14.37 -8.94 -13.58
N THR A 141 -13.84 -10.17 -13.51
CA THR A 141 -14.36 -11.25 -14.33
C THR A 141 -15.76 -11.52 -13.82
N VAL A 142 -16.72 -10.72 -14.25
CA VAL A 142 -18.12 -11.12 -14.22
C VAL A 142 -18.11 -12.41 -15.02
N PRO A 143 -18.49 -13.56 -14.44
CA PRO A 143 -18.67 -14.76 -15.23
C PRO A 143 -19.81 -14.44 -16.19
N GLU A 144 -19.46 -13.94 -17.38
CA GLU A 144 -20.37 -13.74 -18.50
C GLU A 144 -20.69 -15.14 -19.06
N LEU A 145 -21.29 -15.97 -18.22
CA LEU A 145 -21.66 -17.37 -18.48
C LEU A 145 -22.85 -17.46 -19.45
N TRP A 146 -23.33 -16.36 -20.01
CA TRP A 146 -24.62 -16.31 -20.68
C TRP A 146 -24.57 -16.14 -22.20
N ASN A 147 -23.41 -16.25 -22.86
CA ASN A 147 -23.41 -16.29 -24.34
C ASN A 147 -22.32 -17.12 -25.02
N MET A 148 -21.80 -18.17 -24.36
CA MET A 148 -20.92 -19.16 -25.00
C MET A 148 -21.64 -20.04 -26.04
N ARG A 149 -22.98 -19.99 -26.13
CA ARG A 149 -23.78 -20.85 -27.02
C ARG A 149 -23.84 -20.39 -28.48
N ASN A 150 -23.41 -19.17 -28.80
CA ASN A 150 -23.52 -18.60 -30.15
C ASN A 150 -22.18 -18.11 -30.70
N ILE A 151 -21.06 -18.72 -30.30
CA ILE A 151 -19.75 -18.37 -30.83
C ILE A 151 -19.51 -19.18 -32.12
N PRO A 152 -19.53 -18.56 -33.32
CA PRO A 152 -19.59 -19.30 -34.59
C PRO A 152 -18.35 -20.18 -34.83
N TRP A 153 -17.18 -19.76 -34.35
CA TRP A 153 -15.92 -20.50 -34.53
C TRP A 153 -15.72 -21.65 -33.54
N LEU A 154 -16.50 -21.72 -32.45
CA LEU A 154 -16.56 -22.91 -31.58
C LEU A 154 -17.44 -24.02 -32.19
N SER A 155 -18.33 -23.68 -33.12
CA SER A 155 -19.20 -24.63 -33.83
C SER A 155 -18.55 -25.24 -35.07
N ALA A 156 -17.39 -24.73 -35.51
CA ALA A 156 -16.71 -25.16 -36.74
C ALA A 156 -16.00 -26.52 -36.65
N ARG A 157 -16.07 -27.23 -35.51
CA ARG A 157 -15.37 -28.50 -35.30
C ARG A 157 -16.09 -29.75 -35.82
N SER A 158 -17.30 -29.63 -36.36
CA SER A 158 -18.09 -30.81 -36.78
C SER A 158 -18.06 -31.14 -38.27
N LEU A 159 -17.17 -30.53 -39.07
CA LEU A 159 -17.07 -30.83 -40.51
C LEU A 159 -15.62 -31.05 -40.94
N ILE A 160 -15.03 -32.16 -40.48
CA ILE A 160 -13.94 -32.83 -41.19
C ILE A 160 -14.30 -34.31 -41.23
N LYS A 161 -14.70 -34.77 -42.42
CA LYS A 161 -14.84 -36.18 -42.81
C LYS A 161 -13.78 -36.47 -43.85
#